data_AF-A0A7S4J2K5-F1
#
_entry.id   AF-A0A7S4J2K5-F1
#
_cell.length_a   1.000
_cell.length_b   1.000
_cell.length_c   1.000
_cell.angle_alpha   90.00
_cell.angle_beta   90.00
_cell.angle_gamma   90.00
#
_symmetry.space_group_name_H-M   'P 1'
#
loop_
_entity.id
_entity.type
_entity.pdbx_description
1 polymer ?
#
loop_
_entity_poly.entity_id
_entity_poly.type
_entity_poly.pdbx_seq_one_letter_code
_entity_poly.pdbx_strand_id
1 'polypeptide(L)'
;LSGTIPTELGVLSNLNTLNLGWNKLVGPIPKEFGLLSNINTLKLYDNKLSGTIPTELGVLSNLGDLYLHRNKLDGPIPTELGRLTNLNTLNLHINKLSGTIPTELGVLSNLNTLNLGWNKLVGPIPKEFGLLSNINTLTLYNNKLNGTIPTELGVLSNLKTLRLDYNDLTGSM
;
A
#
# COMPACT_ATOMS: atom_id res chain seq x y z
N LEU A 1 -11.42 13.30 15.85
CA LEU A 1 -12.39 12.18 15.69
C LEU A 1 -11.88 10.94 16.42
N SER A 2 -12.78 10.14 17.01
CA SER A 2 -12.47 8.86 17.67
C SER A 2 -13.61 7.87 17.45
N GLY A 3 -13.40 6.60 17.80
CA GLY A 3 -14.36 5.52 17.56
C GLY A 3 -14.08 4.80 16.24
N THR A 4 -15.03 3.98 15.79
CA THR A 4 -14.93 3.26 14.52
C THR A 4 -15.32 4.15 13.35
N ILE A 5 -14.83 3.83 12.15
CA ILE A 5 -15.31 4.46 10.93
C ILE A 5 -16.72 3.90 10.63
N PRO A 6 -17.74 4.76 10.49
CA PRO A 6 -19.09 4.32 10.13
C PRO A 6 -19.10 3.68 8.73
N THR A 7 -19.76 2.54 8.58
CA THR A 7 -19.87 1.82 7.29
C THR A 7 -20.71 2.61 6.29
N GLU A 8 -21.61 3.47 6.79
CA GLU A 8 -22.50 4.33 6.02
C GLU A 8 -21.74 5.32 5.13
N LEU A 9 -20.47 5.64 5.45
CA LEU A 9 -19.65 6.47 4.57
C LEU A 9 -19.44 5.83 3.20
N GLY A 10 -19.52 4.49 3.08
CA GLY A 10 -19.39 3.77 1.81
C GLY A 10 -20.47 4.11 0.78
N VAL A 11 -21.63 4.63 1.20
CA VAL A 11 -22.72 4.99 0.27
C VAL A 11 -22.51 6.34 -0.42
N LEU A 12 -21.48 7.10 -0.03
CA LEU A 12 -21.18 8.43 -0.56
C LEU A 12 -20.44 8.34 -1.91
N SER A 13 -21.10 7.76 -2.91
CA SER A 13 -20.51 7.41 -4.22
C SER A 13 -19.96 8.60 -5.00
N ASN A 14 -20.37 9.83 -4.70
CA ASN A 14 -19.86 11.05 -5.33
C ASN A 14 -18.57 11.60 -4.67
N LEU A 15 -18.09 11.00 -3.57
CA LEU A 15 -16.85 11.44 -2.96
C LEU A 15 -15.66 11.18 -3.88
N ASN A 16 -14.93 12.24 -4.18
CA ASN A 16 -13.64 12.16 -4.85
C ASN A 16 -12.47 12.05 -3.85
N THR A 17 -12.59 12.68 -2.69
CA THR A 17 -11.58 12.63 -1.62
C THR A 17 -12.23 12.33 -0.28
N LEU A 18 -11.68 11.37 0.45
CA LEU A 18 -12.02 11.08 1.84
C LEU A 18 -10.75 11.17 2.68
N ASN A 19 -10.68 12.16 3.56
CA ASN A 19 -9.55 12.36 4.46
C ASN A 19 -9.99 12.27 5.92
N LEU A 20 -9.58 11.18 6.57
CA LEU A 20 -9.75 10.90 7.99
C LEU A 20 -8.39 10.80 8.72
N GLY A 21 -7.31 11.27 8.09
CA GLY A 21 -5.95 11.23 8.65
C GLY A 21 -5.81 12.03 9.95
N TRP A 22 -4.78 11.73 10.75
CA TRP A 22 -4.48 12.38 12.04
C TRP A 22 -5.66 12.38 13.02
N ASN A 23 -6.25 11.21 13.24
CA ASN A 23 -7.35 11.05 14.19
C ASN A 23 -7.03 9.94 15.22
N LYS A 24 -8.03 9.62 16.06
CA LYS A 24 -7.97 8.54 17.05
C LYS A 24 -8.93 7.41 16.69
N LEU A 25 -9.16 7.18 15.40
CA LEU A 25 -10.06 6.13 14.90
C LEU A 25 -9.48 4.75 15.21
N VAL A 26 -10.37 3.81 15.52
CA VAL A 26 -10.06 2.43 15.90
C VAL A 26 -10.90 1.46 15.07
N GLY A 27 -10.61 0.16 15.17
CA GLY A 27 -11.35 -0.87 14.46
C GLY A 27 -10.93 -1.00 12.99
N PRO A 28 -11.65 -1.81 12.21
CA PRO A 28 -11.31 -2.09 10.82
C PRO A 28 -11.61 -0.93 9.88
N ILE A 29 -10.95 -0.95 8.73
CA ILE A 29 -11.39 -0.19 7.56
C ILE A 29 -12.68 -0.86 7.05
N PRO A 30 -13.80 -0.14 6.89
CA PRO A 30 -15.03 -0.70 6.35
C PRO A 30 -14.82 -1.26 4.95
N LYS A 31 -15.26 -2.50 4.70
CA LYS A 31 -15.26 -3.08 3.35
C LYS A 31 -16.18 -2.31 2.40
N GLU A 32 -17.19 -1.63 2.95
CA GLU A 32 -18.13 -0.76 2.25
C GLU A 32 -17.41 0.40 1.54
N PHE A 33 -16.15 0.71 1.87
CA PHE A 33 -15.37 1.69 1.12
C PHE A 33 -15.10 1.25 -0.32
N GLY A 34 -15.23 -0.04 -0.65
CA GLY A 34 -15.25 -0.52 -2.04
C GLY A 34 -16.42 0.01 -2.88
N LEU A 35 -17.44 0.63 -2.25
CA LEU A 35 -18.58 1.26 -2.93
C LEU A 35 -18.33 2.73 -3.32
N LEU A 36 -17.21 3.32 -2.90
CA LEU A 36 -16.85 4.71 -3.20
C LEU A 36 -16.33 4.86 -4.65
N SER A 37 -17.16 4.55 -5.64
CA SER A 37 -16.73 4.37 -7.04
C SER A 37 -16.02 5.56 -7.68
N ASN A 38 -16.27 6.80 -7.23
CA ASN A 38 -15.60 8.01 -7.75
C ASN A 38 -14.39 8.47 -6.93
N ILE A 39 -13.99 7.71 -5.90
CA ILE A 39 -12.89 8.10 -5.02
C ILE A 39 -11.57 8.07 -5.79
N ASN A 40 -10.84 9.17 -5.68
CA ASN A 40 -9.50 9.31 -6.20
C ASN A 40 -8.45 9.32 -5.07
N THR A 41 -8.79 9.90 -3.92
CA THR A 41 -7.88 10.00 -2.78
C THR A 41 -8.54 9.44 -1.51
N LEU A 42 -7.93 8.41 -0.92
CA LEU A 42 -8.32 7.83 0.36
C LEU A 42 -7.19 7.96 1.39
N LYS A 43 -7.43 8.76 2.43
CA LYS A 43 -6.46 9.13 3.46
C LYS A 43 -6.95 8.69 4.84
N LEU A 44 -6.40 7.60 5.37
CA LEU A 44 -6.74 7.02 6.69
C LEU A 44 -5.52 6.93 7.63
N TYR A 45 -4.45 7.64 7.31
CA TYR A 45 -3.16 7.55 8.01
C TYR A 45 -3.17 8.17 9.41
N ASP A 46 -2.15 7.88 10.22
CA ASP A 46 -1.99 8.42 11.58
C ASP A 46 -3.27 8.23 12.43
N ASN A 47 -3.68 6.97 12.59
CA ASN A 47 -4.82 6.55 13.39
C ASN A 47 -4.47 5.29 14.21
N LYS A 48 -5.47 4.59 14.77
CA LYS A 48 -5.31 3.32 15.48
C LYS A 48 -6.13 2.20 14.81
N LEU A 49 -6.36 2.29 13.50
CA LEU A 49 -7.10 1.28 12.74
C LEU A 49 -6.39 -0.07 12.81
N SER A 50 -7.15 -1.16 12.84
CA SER A 50 -6.68 -2.53 13.08
C SER A 50 -7.36 -3.53 12.15
N GLY A 51 -6.90 -4.78 12.13
CA GLY A 51 -7.40 -5.78 11.19
C GLY A 51 -6.78 -5.63 9.80
N THR A 52 -7.33 -6.35 8.83
CA THR A 52 -6.76 -6.44 7.48
C THR A 52 -7.17 -5.27 6.60
N ILE A 53 -6.39 -5.04 5.54
CA ILE A 53 -6.82 -4.18 4.43
C ILE A 53 -7.95 -4.92 3.68
N PRO A 54 -9.15 -4.34 3.50
CA PRO A 54 -10.23 -4.99 2.78
C PRO A 54 -9.88 -5.23 1.31
N THR A 55 -10.20 -6.41 0.78
CA THR A 55 -9.95 -6.75 -0.63
C THR A 55 -10.86 -5.95 -1.56
N GLU A 56 -12.01 -5.47 -1.05
CA GLU A 56 -12.96 -4.63 -1.75
C GLU A 56 -12.37 -3.28 -2.18
N LEU A 57 -11.29 -2.81 -1.55
CA LEU A 57 -10.59 -1.62 -2.03
C LEU A 57 -10.01 -1.81 -3.44
N GLY A 58 -9.75 -3.05 -3.87
CA GLY A 58 -9.23 -3.38 -5.20
C GLY A 58 -10.20 -3.13 -6.36
N VAL A 59 -11.46 -2.77 -6.10
CA VAL A 59 -12.42 -2.40 -7.15
C VAL A 59 -12.47 -0.90 -7.46
N LEU A 60 -11.74 -0.08 -6.69
CA LEU A 60 -11.76 1.39 -6.79
C LEU A 60 -10.90 1.90 -7.96
N SER A 61 -11.34 1.66 -9.19
CA SER A 61 -10.57 1.92 -10.41
C SER A 61 -10.08 3.36 -10.57
N ASN A 62 -10.74 4.35 -9.95
CA ASN A 62 -10.36 5.77 -10.00
C ASN A 62 -9.32 6.19 -8.95
N LEU A 63 -8.98 5.29 -8.02
CA LEU A 63 -8.11 5.60 -6.89
C LEU A 63 -6.68 5.86 -7.37
N GLY A 64 -6.23 7.10 -7.18
CA GLY A 64 -4.86 7.54 -7.43
C GLY A 64 -3.99 7.48 -6.18
N ASP A 65 -4.58 7.71 -5.00
CA ASP A 65 -3.81 7.88 -3.78
C ASP A 65 -4.42 7.09 -2.61
N LEU A 66 -3.67 6.11 -2.09
CA LEU A 66 -4.04 5.32 -0.93
C LEU A 66 -3.02 5.48 0.21
N TYR A 67 -3.43 6.19 1.27
CA TYR A 67 -2.60 6.43 2.46
C TYR A 67 -3.18 5.74 3.69
N LEU A 68 -2.59 4.61 4.09
CA LEU A 68 -2.98 3.81 5.26
C LEU A 68 -1.89 3.75 6.35
N HIS A 69 -0.81 4.49 6.17
CA HIS A 69 0.37 4.45 7.03
C HIS A 69 0.09 4.88 8.48
N ARG A 70 0.94 4.43 9.41
CA ARG A 70 0.85 4.73 10.86
C ARG A 70 -0.49 4.32 11.45
N ASN A 71 -0.80 3.04 11.30
CA ASN A 71 -1.94 2.37 11.91
C ASN A 71 -1.47 1.06 12.58
N LYS A 72 -2.42 0.18 12.89
CA LYS A 72 -2.17 -1.16 13.45
C LYS A 72 -2.72 -2.26 12.51
N LEU A 73 -2.79 -1.99 11.21
CA LEU A 73 -3.29 -2.94 10.21
C LEU A 73 -2.38 -4.17 10.16
N ASP A 74 -2.96 -5.35 10.00
CA ASP A 74 -2.27 -6.64 10.00
C ASP A 74 -2.74 -7.54 8.84
N GLY A 75 -2.30 -8.80 8.84
CA GLY A 75 -2.55 -9.72 7.74
C GLY A 75 -1.75 -9.38 6.47
N PRO A 76 -2.06 -10.03 5.34
CA PRO A 76 -1.38 -9.82 4.07
C PRO A 76 -1.82 -8.51 3.39
N ILE A 77 -0.97 -8.02 2.49
CA ILE A 77 -1.36 -7.02 1.50
C ILE A 77 -2.27 -7.75 0.47
N PRO A 78 -3.51 -7.29 0.23
CA PRO A 78 -4.40 -7.92 -0.75
C PRO A 78 -3.83 -7.86 -2.17
N THR A 79 -3.90 -8.97 -2.91
CA THR A 79 -3.47 -9.03 -4.32
C THR A 79 -4.37 -8.16 -5.20
N GLU A 80 -5.62 -7.92 -4.78
CA GLU A 80 -6.59 -7.09 -5.48
C GLU A 80 -6.16 -5.63 -5.61
N LEU A 81 -5.24 -5.14 -4.76
CA LEU A 81 -4.66 -3.80 -4.93
C LEU A 81 -3.87 -3.66 -6.25
N GLY A 82 -3.40 -4.78 -6.83
CA GLY A 82 -2.79 -4.81 -8.16
C GLY A 82 -3.76 -4.46 -9.32
N ARG A 83 -5.07 -4.39 -9.06
CA ARG A 83 -6.08 -3.97 -10.05
C ARG A 83 -6.21 -2.45 -10.17
N LEU A 84 -5.62 -1.69 -9.26
CA LEU A 84 -5.75 -0.23 -9.17
C LEU A 84 -4.79 0.46 -10.13
N THR A 85 -4.99 0.30 -11.43
CA THR A 85 -4.04 0.75 -12.46
C THR A 85 -3.83 2.27 -12.52
N ASN A 86 -4.73 3.07 -11.94
CA ASN A 86 -4.58 4.52 -11.79
C ASN A 86 -3.78 4.95 -10.53
N LEU A 87 -3.40 4.00 -9.69
CA LEU A 87 -2.74 4.28 -8.42
C LEU A 87 -1.35 4.88 -8.65
N ASN A 88 -1.16 6.08 -8.11
CA ASN A 88 0.09 6.83 -8.11
C ASN A 88 0.85 6.65 -6.79
N THR A 89 0.13 6.63 -5.66
CA THR A 89 0.73 6.45 -4.34
C THR A 89 0.07 5.32 -3.57
N LEU A 90 0.90 4.36 -3.14
CA LEU A 90 0.53 3.35 -2.15
C LEU A 90 1.43 3.47 -0.93
N ASN A 91 0.88 3.99 0.18
CA ASN A 91 1.63 4.18 1.41
C ASN A 91 1.02 3.39 2.58
N LEU A 92 1.67 2.28 2.91
CA LEU A 92 1.29 1.32 3.96
C LEU A 92 2.29 1.30 5.13
N HIS A 93 3.21 2.27 5.17
CA HIS A 93 4.29 2.40 6.14
C HIS A 93 3.82 2.37 7.61
N ILE A 94 4.60 1.79 8.54
CA ILE A 94 4.27 1.72 9.98
C ILE A 94 2.90 1.06 10.18
N ASN A 95 2.85 -0.23 9.94
CA ASN A 95 1.74 -1.10 10.27
C ASN A 95 2.30 -2.43 10.82
N LYS A 96 1.47 -3.47 10.86
CA LYS A 96 1.84 -4.83 11.26
C LYS A 96 1.58 -5.82 10.12
N LEU A 97 1.58 -5.36 8.88
CA LEU A 97 1.34 -6.18 7.69
C LEU A 97 2.37 -7.30 7.61
N SER A 98 1.95 -8.47 7.17
CA SER A 98 2.71 -9.71 7.19
C SER A 98 2.52 -10.49 5.90
N GLY A 99 3.15 -11.65 5.76
CA GLY A 99 3.13 -12.40 4.50
C GLY A 99 4.04 -11.77 3.44
N THR A 100 3.91 -12.24 2.21
CA THR A 100 4.74 -11.82 1.08
C THR A 100 4.20 -10.56 0.42
N ILE A 101 5.07 -9.82 -0.25
CA ILE A 101 4.66 -8.72 -1.14
C ILE A 101 3.97 -9.34 -2.37
N PRO A 102 2.73 -8.94 -2.72
CA PRO A 102 2.03 -9.42 -3.91
C PRO A 102 2.79 -9.05 -5.19
N THR A 103 2.96 -10.01 -6.09
CA THR A 103 3.60 -9.77 -7.40
C THR A 103 2.70 -8.91 -8.29
N GLU A 104 1.39 -8.92 -8.06
CA GLU A 104 0.38 -8.13 -8.76
C GLU A 104 0.60 -6.62 -8.60
N LEU A 105 1.29 -6.17 -7.55
CA LEU A 105 1.66 -4.76 -7.44
C LEU A 105 2.64 -4.32 -8.54
N GLY A 106 3.39 -5.24 -9.16
CA GLY A 106 4.32 -4.94 -10.24
C GLY A 106 3.67 -4.46 -11.54
N VAL A 107 2.36 -4.68 -11.73
CA VAL A 107 1.65 -4.22 -12.94
C VAL A 107 1.14 -2.77 -12.85
N LEU A 108 1.33 -2.11 -11.71
CA LEU A 108 0.87 -0.74 -11.47
C LEU A 108 1.79 0.29 -12.14
N SER A 109 1.72 0.39 -13.46
CA SER A 109 2.62 1.23 -14.26
C SER A 109 2.56 2.72 -13.93
N ASN A 110 1.46 3.24 -13.38
CA ASN A 110 1.32 4.64 -12.94
C ASN A 110 1.90 4.91 -11.54
N LEU A 111 2.32 3.87 -10.81
CA LEU A 111 2.77 3.98 -9.43
C LEU A 111 4.08 4.76 -9.37
N ASN A 112 4.05 5.89 -8.67
CA ASN A 112 5.20 6.76 -8.45
C ASN A 112 5.86 6.49 -7.09
N THR A 113 5.04 6.19 -6.08
CA THR A 113 5.51 5.95 -4.72
C THR A 113 4.91 4.68 -4.14
N LEU A 114 5.79 3.75 -3.75
CA LEU A 114 5.46 2.55 -3.00
C LEU A 114 6.23 2.56 -1.67
N ASN A 115 5.49 2.67 -0.57
CA ASN A 115 6.08 2.64 0.78
C ASN A 115 5.45 1.54 1.63
N LEU A 116 6.24 0.49 1.86
CA LEU A 116 5.91 -0.69 2.66
C LEU A 116 6.78 -0.81 3.91
N GLY A 117 7.61 0.19 4.21
CA GLY A 117 8.60 0.10 5.28
C GLY A 117 7.97 0.03 6.68
N TRP A 118 8.71 -0.50 7.66
CA TRP A 118 8.21 -0.74 9.03
C TRP A 118 6.93 -1.59 9.05
N ASN A 119 7.05 -2.81 8.55
CA ASN A 119 6.03 -3.85 8.64
C ASN A 119 6.69 -5.17 9.09
N LYS A 120 6.02 -6.30 8.87
CA LYS A 120 6.51 -7.65 9.16
C LYS A 120 6.49 -8.53 7.90
N LEU A 121 6.68 -7.91 6.72
CA LEU A 121 6.66 -8.59 5.44
C LEU A 121 7.85 -9.56 5.34
N VAL A 122 7.62 -10.69 4.69
CA VAL A 122 8.60 -11.79 4.54
C VAL A 122 8.74 -12.18 3.07
N GLY A 123 9.73 -13.02 2.76
CA GLY A 123 9.96 -13.53 1.42
C GLY A 123 10.70 -12.54 0.52
N PRO A 124 10.82 -12.85 -0.78
CA PRO A 124 11.59 -12.05 -1.72
C PRO A 124 10.89 -10.75 -2.11
N ILE A 125 11.68 -9.78 -2.57
CA ILE A 125 11.16 -8.66 -3.35
C ILE A 125 10.70 -9.23 -4.71
N PRO A 126 9.46 -8.95 -5.16
CA PRO A 126 8.99 -9.37 -6.47
C PRO A 126 9.87 -8.81 -7.59
N LYS A 127 10.33 -9.68 -8.51
CA LYS A 127 11.06 -9.24 -9.71
C LYS A 127 10.17 -8.39 -10.63
N GLU A 128 8.86 -8.59 -10.54
CA GLU A 128 7.83 -7.83 -11.25
C GLU A 128 7.89 -6.34 -10.91
N PHE A 129 8.55 -5.93 -9.82
CA PHE A 129 8.76 -4.51 -9.52
C PHE A 129 9.65 -3.82 -10.55
N GLY A 130 10.43 -4.56 -11.36
CA GLY A 130 11.13 -4.00 -12.52
C GLY A 130 10.20 -3.50 -13.63
N LEU A 131 8.89 -3.82 -13.58
CA LEU A 131 7.88 -3.32 -14.52
C LEU A 131 7.28 -1.96 -14.11
N LEU A 132 7.60 -1.45 -12.92
CA LEU A 132 7.10 -0.18 -12.38
C LEU A 132 7.77 1.02 -13.04
N SER A 133 7.55 1.23 -14.33
CA SER A 133 8.29 2.19 -15.16
C SER A 133 8.26 3.64 -14.67
N ASN A 134 7.23 4.06 -13.94
CA ASN A 134 7.10 5.42 -13.39
C ASN A 134 7.54 5.58 -11.91
N ILE A 135 8.01 4.51 -11.27
CA ILE A 135 8.36 4.54 -9.85
C ILE A 135 9.53 5.50 -9.61
N ASN A 136 9.35 6.42 -8.67
CA ASN A 136 10.39 7.33 -8.20
C ASN A 136 10.85 6.95 -6.79
N THR A 137 9.96 6.42 -5.96
CA THR A 137 10.25 6.05 -4.56
C THR A 137 9.77 4.63 -4.27
N LEU A 138 10.73 3.74 -3.99
CA LEU A 138 10.49 2.37 -3.53
C LEU A 138 11.13 2.18 -2.16
N THR A 139 10.31 1.99 -1.13
CA THR A 139 10.80 1.87 0.25
C THR A 139 10.21 0.63 0.93
N LEU A 140 11.09 -0.33 1.22
CA LEU A 140 10.79 -1.65 1.79
C LEU A 140 11.51 -1.90 3.12
N TYR A 141 12.22 -0.89 3.62
CA TYR A 141 13.07 -0.96 4.80
C TYR A 141 12.34 -1.39 6.09
N ASN A 142 13.08 -1.99 7.02
CA ASN A 142 12.57 -2.45 8.31
C ASN A 142 11.40 -3.44 8.16
N ASN A 143 11.68 -4.56 7.50
CA ASN A 143 10.82 -5.73 7.33
C ASN A 143 11.67 -7.00 7.60
N LYS A 144 11.18 -8.17 7.18
CA LYS A 144 11.90 -9.46 7.24
C LYS A 144 12.03 -10.06 5.83
N LEU A 145 12.20 -9.19 4.83
CA LEU A 145 12.37 -9.61 3.44
C LEU A 145 13.70 -10.35 3.30
N ASN A 146 13.72 -11.39 2.49
CA ASN A 146 14.88 -12.27 2.31
C ASN A 146 15.12 -12.60 0.83
N GLY A 147 16.12 -13.42 0.54
CA GLY A 147 16.52 -13.72 -0.83
C GLY A 147 17.40 -12.62 -1.43
N THR A 148 17.56 -12.64 -2.75
CA THR A 148 18.42 -11.70 -3.46
C THR A 148 17.66 -10.44 -3.88
N ILE A 149 18.35 -9.30 -3.94
CA ILE A 149 17.81 -8.10 -4.59
C ILE A 149 17.59 -8.43 -6.09
N PRO A 150 16.36 -8.28 -6.64
CA PRO A 150 16.10 -8.58 -8.04
C PRO A 150 16.87 -7.65 -8.98
N THR A 151 17.59 -8.22 -9.93
CA THR A 151 18.35 -7.47 -10.95
C THR A 151 17.47 -6.56 -11.82
N GLU A 152 16.19 -6.91 -11.93
CA GLU A 152 15.16 -6.16 -12.64
C GLU A 152 14.91 -4.78 -12.02
N LEU A 153 15.28 -4.54 -10.76
CA LEU A 153 15.25 -3.18 -10.21
C LEU A 153 16.26 -2.25 -10.88
N GLY A 154 17.32 -2.80 -11.48
CA GLY A 154 18.37 -2.04 -12.16
C GLY A 154 17.92 -1.35 -13.45
N VAL A 155 16.76 -1.70 -14.01
CA VAL A 155 16.22 -1.05 -15.22
C VAL A 155 15.31 0.15 -14.92
N LEU A 156 15.02 0.43 -13.65
CA LEU A 156 14.11 1.48 -13.21
C LEU A 156 14.77 2.87 -13.29
N SER A 157 14.83 3.43 -14.50
CA SER A 157 15.51 4.71 -14.78
C SER A 157 14.93 5.94 -14.07
N ASN A 158 13.67 5.88 -13.63
CA ASN A 158 13.01 6.95 -12.88
C ASN A 158 13.21 6.87 -11.36
N LEU A 159 13.78 5.76 -10.86
CA LEU A 159 13.91 5.51 -9.42
C LEU A 159 14.94 6.45 -8.81
N LYS A 160 14.48 7.28 -7.88
CA LYS A 160 15.31 8.27 -7.16
C LYS A 160 15.61 7.85 -5.73
N THR A 161 14.72 7.09 -5.12
CA THR A 161 14.84 6.63 -3.74
C THR A 161 14.56 5.15 -3.67
N LEU A 162 15.58 4.38 -3.30
CA LEU A 162 15.47 2.95 -2.98
C LEU A 162 15.92 2.74 -1.54
N ARG A 163 15.02 2.25 -0.68
CA ARG A 163 15.35 1.90 0.72
C ARG A 163 15.02 0.45 1.02
N LEU A 164 16.07 -0.35 1.20
CA LEU A 164 15.99 -1.77 1.50
C LEU A 164 16.61 -2.14 2.86
N ASP A 165 17.11 -1.14 3.59
CA ASP A 165 17.81 -1.30 4.87
C ASP A 165 16.96 -2.03 5.94
N TYR A 166 17.61 -2.69 6.91
CA TYR A 166 16.94 -3.47 7.96
C TYR A 166 15.99 -4.54 7.38
N ASN A 167 16.56 -5.46 6.60
CA ASN A 167 15.95 -6.69 6.09
C ASN A 167 17.01 -7.81 6.10
N ASP A 168 16.61 -9.03 5.75
CA ASP A 168 17.48 -10.21 5.61
C ASP A 168 17.88 -10.45 4.13
N LEU A 169 18.01 -9.37 3.36
CA LEU A 169 18.31 -9.41 1.93
C LEU A 169 19.79 -9.69 1.67
N THR A 170 20.06 -10.37 0.55
CA THR A 170 21.40 -10.75 0.09
C THR A 170 21.65 -10.26 -1.34
N GLY A 171 22.91 -10.35 -1.78
CA GLY A 171 23.34 -9.93 -3.12
C GLY A 171 23.79 -8.47 -3.20
N SER A 172 24.47 -8.15 -4.29
CA SER A 172 24.87 -6.79 -4.67
C SER A 172 24.10 -6.39 -5.92
N MET A 173 23.71 -5.10 -6.01
CA MET A 173 23.24 -4.51 -7.26
C MET A 173 24.41 -4.28 -8.23
#